data_AF-A0A1V1P289-F1
#
_entry.id   AF-A0A1V1P289-F1
#
_cell.length_a   1.000
_cell.length_b   1.000
_cell.length_c   1.000
_cell.angle_alpha   90.00
_cell.angle_beta   90.00
_cell.angle_gamma   90.00
#
_symmetry.space_group_name_H-M   'P 1'
#
loop_
_entity.id
_entity.type
_entity.pdbx_description
1 polymer ?
#
loop_
_entity_poly.entity_id
_entity_poly.type
_entity_poly.pdbx_seq_one_letter_code
_entity_poly.pdbx_strand_id
1 'polypeptide(L)'
;MDVLDDQYQNLRVWSHITYSVDPAKDLSGRPDFLVAPPLAHIPDVMDVPPLCVIEAKDQDWKRAWAQALAEMYAASTHGATICYAVVTSGEEWQFGKFEKENSLFIKEKKKLFVIDAPDEPDNLQKLFDKLNWLFSEVSKVDVIKE
;
A
#
# COMPACT_ATOMS: atom_id res chain seq x y z
N MET A 1 12.37 -8.36 -4.27
CA MET A 1 12.41 -7.24 -3.31
C MET A 1 13.47 -6.24 -3.75
N ASP A 2 14.64 -6.74 -4.16
CA ASP A 2 15.78 -5.98 -4.71
C ASP A 2 15.45 -4.94 -5.80
N VAL A 3 14.50 -5.23 -6.70
CA VAL A 3 14.11 -4.29 -7.78
C VAL A 3 13.56 -2.96 -7.25
N LEU A 4 12.85 -2.98 -6.12
CA LEU A 4 12.36 -1.74 -5.52
C LEU A 4 13.47 -0.97 -4.84
N ASP A 5 14.36 -1.66 -4.15
CA ASP A 5 15.48 -1.05 -3.45
C ASP A 5 16.47 -0.39 -4.43
N ASP A 6 16.62 -0.98 -5.63
CA ASP A 6 17.44 -0.44 -6.72
C ASP A 6 16.84 0.82 -7.36
N GLN A 7 15.51 0.87 -7.53
CA GLN A 7 14.83 1.98 -8.23
C GLN A 7 14.33 3.09 -7.30
N TYR A 8 13.98 2.75 -6.07
CA TYR A 8 13.40 3.65 -5.06
C TYR A 8 14.18 3.53 -3.75
N GLN A 9 15.37 4.12 -3.72
CA GLN A 9 16.29 3.98 -2.59
C GLN A 9 15.70 4.43 -1.24
N ASN A 10 14.68 5.30 -1.27
CA ASN A 10 13.97 5.81 -0.11
C ASN A 10 12.76 4.98 0.34
N LEU A 11 12.45 3.86 -0.32
CA LEU A 11 11.33 2.98 0.04
C LEU A 11 11.81 1.55 0.29
N ARG A 12 11.13 0.86 1.20
CA ARG A 12 11.25 -0.57 1.44
C ARG A 12 9.87 -1.20 1.55
N VAL A 13 9.81 -2.49 1.27
CA VAL A 13 8.63 -3.32 1.57
C VAL A 13 8.86 -3.99 2.92
N TRP A 14 7.88 -3.92 3.80
CA TRP A 14 7.94 -4.44 5.16
C TRP A 14 6.88 -5.51 5.31
N SER A 15 7.27 -6.77 5.52
CA SER A 15 6.32 -7.87 5.64
C SER A 15 5.97 -8.18 7.08
N HIS A 16 4.69 -8.39 7.38
CA HIS A 16 4.19 -8.93 8.65
C HIS A 16 4.61 -8.16 9.92
N ILE A 17 4.86 -6.86 9.80
CA ILE A 17 5.15 -5.98 10.94
C ILE A 17 3.85 -5.51 11.60
N THR A 18 3.88 -5.34 12.92
CA THR A 18 2.70 -4.82 13.63
C THR A 18 2.59 -3.33 13.38
N TYR A 19 1.47 -2.88 12.85
CA TYR A 19 1.17 -1.46 12.69
C TYR A 19 0.02 -1.10 13.63
N SER A 20 0.39 -0.45 14.73
CA SER A 20 -0.55 -0.05 15.77
C SER A 20 -0.53 1.46 15.87
N VAL A 21 -1.59 2.10 15.37
CA VAL A 21 -1.68 3.56 15.33
C VAL A 21 -2.32 4.13 16.59
N ASP A 22 -3.39 3.49 17.05
CA ASP A 22 -4.07 3.88 18.29
C ASP A 22 -4.77 2.67 18.91
N PRO A 23 -4.11 1.96 19.84
CA PRO A 23 -4.71 0.81 20.53
C PRO A 23 -6.00 1.16 21.28
N ALA A 24 -6.17 2.42 21.69
CA ALA A 24 -7.37 2.87 22.40
C ALA A 24 -8.58 3.05 21.46
N LYS A 25 -8.35 3.11 20.14
CA LYS A 25 -9.38 3.20 19.09
C LYS A 25 -9.51 1.93 18.25
N ASP A 26 -8.87 0.83 18.66
CA ASP A 26 -8.85 -0.44 17.93
C ASP A 26 -8.27 -0.31 16.50
N LEU A 27 -7.42 0.72 16.27
CA LEU A 27 -6.70 0.92 15.02
C LEU A 27 -5.36 0.17 15.06
N SER A 28 -5.46 -1.15 15.27
CA SER A 28 -4.33 -2.06 15.32
C SER A 28 -4.52 -3.21 14.34
N GLY A 29 -3.54 -3.41 13.47
CA GLY A 29 -3.55 -4.45 12.44
C GLY A 29 -2.19 -5.09 12.24
N ARG A 30 -2.18 -6.21 11.52
CA ARG A 30 -0.96 -6.84 10.99
C ARG A 30 -1.13 -6.97 9.47
N PRO A 31 -0.89 -5.89 8.73
CA PRO A 31 -0.92 -5.94 7.28
C PRO A 31 0.12 -6.94 6.75
N ASP A 32 -0.21 -7.58 5.63
CA ASP A 32 0.71 -8.52 5.00
C ASP A 32 1.98 -7.82 4.53
N PHE A 33 1.83 -6.67 3.86
CA PHE A 33 2.96 -5.81 3.51
C PHE A 33 2.64 -4.32 3.66
N LEU A 34 3.65 -3.57 4.08
CA LEU A 34 3.65 -2.10 4.08
C LEU A 34 4.78 -1.60 3.19
N VAL A 35 4.59 -0.42 2.58
CA VAL A 35 5.64 0.29 1.87
C VAL A 35 5.89 1.60 2.59
N ALA A 36 7.12 1.77 3.06
CA ALA A 36 7.51 2.94 3.83
C ALA A 36 9.02 3.17 3.72
N PRO A 37 9.51 4.39 3.97
CA PRO A 37 10.93 4.62 4.14
C PRO A 37 11.51 3.84 5.31
N PRO A 38 12.79 3.46 5.26
CA PRO A 38 13.52 3.09 6.46
C PRO A 38 13.76 4.30 7.34
N LEU A 39 13.89 4.09 8.64
CA LEU A 39 14.28 5.12 9.59
C LEU A 39 15.70 5.59 9.25
N ALA A 40 15.91 6.92 9.18
CA ALA A 40 17.10 7.55 8.60
C ALA A 40 18.47 7.00 9.07
N HIS A 41 18.54 6.47 10.29
CA HIS A 41 19.78 5.93 10.87
C HIS A 41 19.71 4.44 11.21
N ILE A 42 18.57 3.79 10.96
CA ILE A 42 18.35 2.37 11.27
C ILE A 42 17.62 1.74 10.07
N PRO A 43 18.35 1.29 9.03
CA PRO A 43 17.77 0.78 7.79
C PRO A 43 16.80 -0.38 7.95
N ASP A 44 16.96 -1.19 9.00
CA ASP A 44 16.12 -2.36 9.30
C ASP A 44 14.87 -2.01 10.14
N VAL A 45 14.65 -0.72 10.42
CA VAL A 45 13.47 -0.23 11.14
C VAL A 45 12.64 0.63 10.21
N MET A 46 11.34 0.33 10.13
CA MET A 46 10.39 1.09 9.35
C MET A 46 10.20 2.50 9.94
N ASP A 47 10.26 3.54 9.12
CA ASP A 47 9.77 4.87 9.52
C ASP A 47 8.25 4.94 9.36
N VAL A 48 7.61 5.76 10.19
CA VAL A 48 6.16 5.96 10.16
C VAL A 48 5.83 7.33 9.57
N PRO A 49 4.73 7.45 8.81
CA PRO A 49 3.74 6.41 8.48
C PRO A 49 4.09 5.57 7.25
N PRO A 50 3.43 4.40 7.06
CA PRO A 50 3.44 3.72 5.78
C PRO A 50 2.74 4.57 4.71
N LEU A 51 3.28 4.51 3.50
CA LEU A 51 2.80 5.27 2.34
C LEU A 51 2.01 4.39 1.35
N CYS A 52 2.11 3.07 1.49
CA CYS A 52 1.23 2.11 0.84
C CYS A 52 0.96 0.91 1.75
N VAL A 53 -0.27 0.40 1.72
CA VAL A 53 -0.72 -0.81 2.40
C VAL A 53 -1.02 -1.88 1.35
N ILE A 54 -0.54 -3.11 1.56
CA ILE A 54 -0.82 -4.24 0.68
C ILE A 54 -1.38 -5.39 1.50
N GLU A 55 -2.62 -5.77 1.19
CA GLU A 55 -3.32 -6.88 1.84
C GLU A 55 -3.48 -8.04 0.86
N ALA A 56 -2.93 -9.19 1.22
CA ALA A 56 -3.24 -10.45 0.56
C ALA A 56 -4.53 -11.00 1.17
N LYS A 57 -5.42 -11.53 0.34
CA LYS A 57 -6.70 -12.06 0.78
C LYS A 57 -7.03 -13.35 0.05
N ASP A 58 -7.54 -14.33 0.79
CA ASP A 58 -8.07 -15.55 0.17
C ASP A 58 -9.44 -15.28 -0.48
N GLN A 59 -10.46 -14.94 0.31
CA GLN A 59 -11.85 -14.86 -0.20
C GLN A 59 -12.60 -13.58 0.17
N ASP A 60 -12.34 -12.95 1.33
CA ASP A 60 -13.13 -11.81 1.80
C ASP A 60 -12.55 -10.45 1.37
N TRP A 61 -12.94 -10.02 0.18
CA TRP A 61 -12.59 -8.70 -0.36
C TRP A 61 -13.08 -7.55 0.50
N LYS A 62 -14.25 -7.66 1.13
CA LYS A 62 -14.86 -6.57 1.89
C LYS A 62 -14.05 -6.31 3.16
N ARG A 63 -13.68 -7.39 3.86
CA ARG A 63 -12.83 -7.30 5.05
C ARG A 63 -11.45 -6.77 4.72
N ALA A 64 -10.81 -7.28 3.66
CA ALA A 64 -9.49 -6.80 3.25
C ALA A 64 -9.49 -5.30 2.91
N TRP A 65 -10.51 -4.82 2.20
CA TRP A 65 -10.64 -3.37 1.95
C TRP A 65 -10.96 -2.55 3.20
N ALA A 66 -11.74 -3.08 4.14
CA ALA A 66 -12.02 -2.40 5.40
C ALA A 66 -10.74 -2.24 6.23
N GLN A 67 -9.90 -3.27 6.29
CA GLN A 67 -8.60 -3.24 6.96
C GLN A 67 -7.66 -2.23 6.27
N ALA A 68 -7.47 -2.36 4.95
CA ALA A 68 -6.62 -1.43 4.20
C ALA A 68 -7.06 0.03 4.39
N LEU A 69 -8.37 0.31 4.39
CA LEU A 69 -8.89 1.66 4.63
C LEU A 69 -8.62 2.17 6.06
N ALA A 70 -8.79 1.32 7.07
CA ALA A 70 -8.48 1.67 8.44
C ALA A 70 -7.00 2.06 8.58
N GLU A 71 -6.10 1.28 7.97
CA GLU A 71 -4.66 1.52 8.02
C GLU A 71 -4.22 2.75 7.20
N MET A 72 -4.82 2.97 6.02
CA MET A 72 -4.62 4.19 5.24
C MET A 72 -5.05 5.44 6.00
N TYR A 73 -6.21 5.39 6.65
CA TYR A 73 -6.67 6.48 7.51
C TYR A 73 -5.67 6.72 8.65
N ALA A 74 -5.22 5.65 9.29
CA ALA A 74 -4.26 5.71 10.38
C ALA A 74 -2.91 6.32 9.94
N ALA A 75 -2.41 5.96 8.75
CA ALA A 75 -1.25 6.62 8.11
C ALA A 75 -1.45 8.12 7.92
N SER A 76 -2.66 8.57 7.54
CA SER A 76 -2.95 10.00 7.39
C SER A 76 -2.90 10.77 8.72
N THR A 77 -3.31 10.13 9.82
CA THR A 77 -3.22 10.72 11.17
C THR A 77 -1.77 10.90 11.62
N HIS A 78 -0.84 10.14 11.05
CA HIS A 78 0.60 10.23 11.26
C HIS A 78 1.33 11.08 10.21
N GLY A 79 0.59 11.83 9.39
CA GLY A 79 1.15 12.87 8.53
C GLY A 79 1.21 12.56 7.04
N ALA A 80 0.88 11.33 6.60
CA ALA A 80 0.85 11.02 5.17
C ALA A 80 -0.22 11.87 4.46
N THR A 81 0.18 12.60 3.43
CA THR A 81 -0.75 13.38 2.58
C THR A 81 -1.62 12.46 1.71
N ILE A 82 -1.04 11.37 1.24
CA ILE A 82 -1.70 10.30 0.51
C ILE A 82 -1.21 8.96 1.05
N CYS A 83 -2.10 7.98 1.22
CA CYS A 83 -1.72 6.59 1.45
C CYS A 83 -2.34 5.73 0.35
N TYR A 84 -1.53 4.91 -0.32
CA TYR A 84 -2.00 4.00 -1.35
C TYR A 84 -2.42 2.65 -0.76
N ALA A 85 -3.25 1.91 -1.49
CA ALA A 85 -3.60 0.54 -1.12
C ALA A 85 -3.64 -0.40 -2.32
N VAL A 86 -3.21 -1.64 -2.07
CA VAL A 86 -3.35 -2.77 -2.96
C VAL A 86 -4.02 -3.91 -2.20
N VAL A 87 -5.09 -4.48 -2.76
CA VAL A 87 -5.72 -5.69 -2.20
C VAL A 87 -5.69 -6.76 -3.27
N THR A 88 -5.17 -7.95 -2.94
CA THR A 88 -4.89 -8.99 -3.94
C THR A 88 -5.20 -10.40 -3.47
N SER A 89 -5.65 -11.28 -4.39
CA SER A 89 -5.67 -12.74 -4.17
C SER A 89 -4.45 -13.45 -4.73
N GLY A 90 -3.46 -12.72 -5.23
CA GLY A 90 -2.39 -13.24 -6.08
C GLY A 90 -2.78 -13.29 -7.56
N GLU A 91 -4.03 -13.66 -7.87
CA GLU A 91 -4.56 -13.70 -9.24
C GLU A 91 -5.26 -12.39 -9.66
N GLU A 92 -6.05 -11.80 -8.77
CA GLU A 92 -6.77 -10.54 -8.98
C GLU A 92 -6.18 -9.45 -8.09
N TRP A 93 -5.91 -8.27 -8.65
CA TRP A 93 -5.30 -7.12 -7.99
C TRP A 93 -6.22 -5.90 -8.11
N GLN A 94 -6.49 -5.26 -6.97
CA GLN A 94 -7.32 -4.06 -6.87
C GLN A 94 -6.54 -2.93 -6.21
N PHE A 95 -6.72 -1.70 -6.71
CA PHE A 95 -5.93 -0.54 -6.31
C PHE A 95 -6.81 0.57 -5.73
N GLY A 96 -6.26 1.33 -4.80
CA GLY A 96 -6.93 2.47 -4.21
C GLY A 96 -5.96 3.45 -3.57
N LYS A 97 -6.50 4.57 -3.10
CA LYS A 97 -5.77 5.57 -2.32
C LYS A 97 -6.69 6.32 -1.36
N PHE A 98 -6.11 6.87 -0.32
CA PHE A 98 -6.73 7.78 0.62
C PHE A 98 -5.99 9.13 0.58
N GLU A 99 -6.72 10.22 0.40
CA GLU A 99 -6.20 11.59 0.36
C GLU A 99 -6.58 12.33 1.65
N LYS A 100 -5.56 12.75 2.42
CA LYS A 100 -5.74 13.38 3.75
C LYS A 100 -6.54 14.69 3.66
N GLU A 101 -6.20 15.55 2.71
CA GLU A 101 -6.76 16.91 2.57
C GLU A 101 -8.29 16.92 2.59
N ASN A 102 -8.91 15.99 1.85
CA ASN A 102 -10.36 15.90 1.72
C ASN A 102 -10.97 14.70 2.48
N SER A 103 -10.15 13.94 3.21
CA SER A 103 -10.54 12.65 3.79
C SER A 103 -11.23 11.73 2.77
N LEU A 104 -10.70 11.70 1.55
CA LEU A 104 -11.33 11.06 0.41
C LEU A 104 -10.69 9.69 0.13
N PHE A 105 -11.51 8.64 0.17
CA PHE A 105 -11.11 7.31 -0.26
C PHE A 105 -11.54 7.06 -1.71
N ILE A 106 -10.60 6.62 -2.55
CA ILE A 106 -10.81 6.30 -3.95
C ILE A 106 -10.38 4.85 -4.20
N LYS A 107 -11.28 4.06 -4.75
CA LYS A 107 -11.00 2.70 -5.23
C LYS A 107 -11.15 2.65 -6.74
N GLU A 108 -10.13 2.15 -7.42
CA GLU A 108 -10.18 1.95 -8.87
C GLU A 108 -11.21 0.88 -9.22
N LYS A 109 -12.04 1.16 -10.23
CA LYS A 109 -13.04 0.20 -10.72
C LYS A 109 -12.39 -0.93 -11.52
N LYS A 110 -11.34 -0.61 -12.28
CA LYS A 110 -10.61 -1.60 -13.07
C LYS A 110 -9.77 -2.46 -12.13
N LYS A 111 -9.92 -3.77 -12.29
CA LYS A 111 -9.11 -4.80 -11.64
C LYS A 111 -8.06 -5.25 -12.64
N LEU A 112 -6.90 -5.66 -12.15
CA LEU A 112 -5.90 -6.35 -12.97
C LEU A 112 -5.90 -7.82 -12.60
N PHE A 113 -5.76 -8.67 -13.61
CA PHE A 113 -5.57 -10.10 -13.45
C PHE A 113 -4.13 -10.45 -13.82
N VAL A 114 -3.60 -11.56 -13.30
CA VAL A 114 -2.27 -12.05 -13.67
C VAL A 114 -2.31 -12.90 -14.94
N ILE A 115 -3.41 -13.63 -15.15
CA ILE A 115 -3.58 -14.58 -16.24
C ILE A 115 -4.08 -13.85 -17.48
N ASP A 116 -3.48 -14.13 -18.63
CA ASP A 116 -3.92 -13.60 -19.92
C ASP A 116 -5.28 -14.16 -20.34
N ALA A 117 -6.10 -13.31 -20.93
CA ALA A 117 -7.30 -13.71 -21.66
C ALA A 117 -7.05 -13.57 -23.17
N PRO A 118 -7.75 -14.32 -24.04
CA PRO A 118 -7.58 -14.21 -25.50
C PRO A 118 -7.73 -12.77 -26.04
N ASP A 119 -8.54 -11.95 -25.39
CA ASP A 119 -8.80 -10.54 -25.71
C ASP A 119 -8.04 -9.54 -24.82
N GLU A 120 -7.35 -10.00 -23.78
CA GLU A 120 -6.53 -9.18 -22.89
C GLU A 120 -5.18 -9.87 -22.60
N PRO A 121 -4.22 -9.83 -23.55
CA PRO A 121 -2.87 -10.37 -23.34
C PRO A 121 -2.00 -9.44 -22.49
N ASP A 122 -0.81 -9.92 -22.10
CA ASP A 122 0.22 -9.19 -21.36
C ASP A 122 -0.24 -8.69 -19.97
N ASN A 123 -1.13 -9.43 -19.33
CA ASN A 123 -1.74 -9.05 -18.07
C ASN A 123 -0.72 -8.96 -16.92
N LEU A 124 0.23 -9.89 -16.87
CA LEU A 124 1.33 -9.82 -15.92
C LEU A 124 2.22 -8.57 -16.13
N GLN A 125 2.51 -8.21 -17.39
CA GLN A 125 3.30 -7.01 -17.68
C GLN A 125 2.54 -5.74 -17.27
N LYS A 126 1.25 -5.65 -17.58
CA LYS A 126 0.38 -4.53 -17.15
C LYS A 126 0.36 -4.40 -15.63
N LEU A 127 0.33 -5.51 -14.91
CA LEU A 127 0.40 -5.52 -13.44
C LEU A 127 1.74 -4.95 -12.96
N PHE A 128 2.87 -5.41 -13.53
CA PHE A 128 4.18 -4.89 -13.17
C PHE A 128 4.33 -3.40 -13.48
N ASP A 129 3.83 -2.94 -14.63
CA ASP A 129 3.83 -1.52 -15.00
C ASP A 129 3.01 -0.69 -14.01
N LYS A 130 1.83 -1.20 -13.61
CA LYS A 130 0.97 -0.54 -12.62
C LYS A 130 1.61 -0.48 -11.24
N LEU A 131 2.25 -1.56 -10.79
CA LEU A 131 2.98 -1.59 -9.52
C LEU A 131 4.18 -0.63 -9.56
N ASN A 132 4.94 -0.61 -10.65
CA ASN A 132 6.05 0.32 -10.79
C ASN A 132 5.57 1.78 -10.76
N TRP A 133 4.51 2.10 -11.51
CA TRP A 133 3.87 3.42 -11.45
C TRP A 133 3.42 3.76 -10.02
N LEU A 134 2.78 2.82 -9.32
CA LEU A 134 2.34 2.99 -7.95
C LEU A 134 3.50 3.36 -7.03
N PHE A 135 4.61 2.63 -7.08
CA PHE A 135 5.79 2.91 -6.26
C PHE A 135 6.45 4.25 -6.61
N SER A 136 6.43 4.64 -7.90
CA SER A 136 6.84 5.98 -8.32
C SER A 136 6.00 7.06 -7.64
N GLU A 137 4.69 6.91 -7.60
CA GLU A 137 3.81 7.88 -6.93
C GLU A 137 3.98 7.87 -5.41
N VAL A 138 4.12 6.69 -4.80
CA VAL A 138 4.42 6.53 -3.36
C VAL A 138 5.70 7.27 -2.98
N SER A 139 6.74 7.21 -3.82
CA SER A 139 8.03 7.86 -3.55
C SER A 139 7.98 9.40 -3.50
N LYS A 140 6.89 9.99 -4.01
CA LYS A 140 6.65 11.43 -4.08
C LYS A 140 5.69 11.93 -2.98
N VAL A 141 5.18 11.03 -2.14
CA VAL A 141 4.22 11.39 -1.09
C VAL A 141 4.92 12.22 -0.02
N ASP A 142 4.34 13.38 0.30
CA ASP A 142 4.79 14.20 1.42
C ASP A 142 4.25 13.66 2.75
N VAL A 143 5.11 13.67 3.76
CA VAL A 143 4.76 13.39 5.16
C VAL A 143 4.90 14.67 5.96
N ILE A 144 3.77 15.20 6.42
CA ILE A 144 3.70 16.40 7.24
C ILE A 144 3.70 15.95 8.70
N LYS A 145 4.86 16.04 9.37
CA LYS A 145 4.99 15.78 10.81
C LYS A 145 4.51 17.04 11.56
N GLU A 146 3.48 16.91 12.38
CA GLU A 146 3.00 17.96 13.30
C GLU A 146 3.97 18.19 14.46
#